data_AF-A0A2M7GVH4-F1
#
_entry.id   AF-A0A2M7GVH4-F1
#
_cell.length_a   1.000
_cell.length_b   1.000
_cell.length_c   1.000
_cell.angle_alpha   90.00
_cell.angle_beta   90.00
_cell.angle_gamma   90.00
#
_symmetry.space_group_name_H-M   'P 1'
#
loop_
_entity.id
_entity.type
_entity.pdbx_description
1 polymer ?
#
loop_
_entity_poly.entity_id
_entity_poly.type
_entity_poly.pdbx_seq_one_letter_code
_entity_poly.pdbx_strand_id
1 'polypeptide(L)'
;MNPGFGAPELIVLAVLALIVVGPKDLPMMFRRVGRFVGQARQMARDFQRSFDDMGREAEMSELRREIEALKTGNPVAKAKRDIDEVKRDLASLEHETVVGRKLAAAEKDHSIGGGKKPAAKDELAPSEPSQPTVQPYKSPKKKTKKPVADE
;
A
#
# COMPACT_ATOMS: atom_id res chain seq x y z
N MET A 1 13.05 0.04 -12.68
CA MET A 1 12.59 0.33 -11.31
C MET A 1 11.39 1.22 -11.46
N ASN A 2 10.17 0.68 -11.38
CA ASN A 2 8.97 1.50 -11.53
C ASN A 2 8.93 2.40 -10.28
N PRO A 3 8.91 3.74 -10.40
CA PRO A 3 8.73 4.63 -9.26
C PRO A 3 7.31 4.37 -8.73
N GLY A 4 7.20 3.38 -7.88
CA GLY A 4 5.94 2.83 -7.41
C GLY A 4 5.74 3.25 -5.99
N PHE A 5 4.62 3.92 -5.71
CA PHE A 5 3.96 4.12 -4.41
C PHE A 5 4.76 3.58 -3.21
N GLY A 6 5.87 4.23 -2.91
CA GLY A 6 6.78 3.87 -1.84
C GLY A 6 6.67 4.85 -0.69
N ALA A 7 7.42 4.58 0.38
CA ALA A 7 7.57 5.52 1.47
C ALA A 7 7.97 6.94 1.01
N PRO A 8 8.91 7.14 0.05
CA PRO A 8 9.29 8.49 -0.36
C PRO A 8 8.17 9.21 -1.14
N GLU A 9 7.44 8.54 -2.03
CA GLU A 9 6.34 9.14 -2.79
C GLU A 9 5.17 9.54 -1.87
N LEU A 10 4.87 8.73 -0.86
CA LEU A 10 3.85 9.08 0.14
C LEU A 10 4.23 10.33 0.95
N ILE A 11 5.53 10.52 1.24
CA ILE A 11 6.00 11.74 1.92
C ILE A 11 5.81 12.96 1.01
N VAL A 12 6.12 12.86 -0.28
CA VAL A 12 5.91 13.97 -1.24
C VAL A 12 4.43 14.33 -1.33
N LEU A 13 3.53 13.35 -1.44
CA LEU A 13 2.09 13.58 -1.44
C LEU A 13 1.60 14.17 -0.11
N ALA A 14 2.14 13.73 1.03
CA ALA A 14 1.81 14.31 2.32
C ALA A 14 2.20 15.79 2.40
N VAL A 15 3.40 16.16 1.94
CA VAL A 15 3.84 17.56 1.91
C VAL A 15 2.96 18.40 0.98
N LEU A 16 2.64 17.91 -0.22
CA LEU A 16 1.71 18.59 -1.14
C LEU A 16 0.33 18.81 -0.50
N ALA A 17 -0.20 17.79 0.18
CA ALA A 17 -1.48 17.90 0.86
C ALA A 17 -1.43 18.93 2.01
N LEU A 18 -0.31 19.04 2.74
CA LEU A 18 -0.13 20.08 3.78
C LEU A 18 -0.08 21.50 3.19
N ILE A 19 0.49 21.68 1.99
CA ILE A 19 0.55 22.99 1.32
C ILE A 19 -0.82 23.40 0.79
N VAL A 20 -1.52 22.47 0.12
CA VAL A 20 -2.81 22.75 -0.54
C VAL A 20 -3.94 22.94 0.48
N VAL A 21 -4.02 22.05 1.46
CA VAL A 21 -5.10 22.04 2.46
C VAL A 21 -4.74 22.84 3.69
N GLY A 22 -3.44 22.89 4.03
CA GLY A 22 -2.94 23.49 5.27
C GLY A 22 -2.58 22.44 6.33
N PRO A 23 -1.51 22.65 7.10
CA PRO A 23 -1.01 21.66 8.07
C PRO A 23 -1.95 21.43 9.27
N LYS A 24 -2.89 22.34 9.51
CA LYS A 24 -3.88 22.24 10.59
C LYS A 24 -5.19 21.61 10.15
N ASP A 25 -5.54 21.75 8.87
CA ASP A 25 -6.83 21.31 8.35
C ASP A 25 -6.84 19.82 8.02
N LEU A 26 -5.73 19.30 7.50
CA LEU A 26 -5.54 17.88 7.24
C LEU A 26 -5.80 16.98 8.49
N PRO A 27 -5.19 17.23 9.66
CA PRO A 27 -5.47 16.45 10.87
C PRO A 27 -6.89 16.69 11.40
N MET A 28 -7.47 17.87 11.20
CA MET A 28 -8.84 18.16 11.62
C MET A 28 -9.87 17.42 10.76
N MET A 29 -9.62 17.30 9.45
CA MET A 29 -10.44 16.52 8.51
C MET A 29 -10.36 15.03 8.83
N PHE A 30 -9.16 14.49 9.08
CA PHE A 30 -9.02 13.09 9.49
C PHE A 30 -9.76 12.79 10.80
N ARG A 31 -9.79 13.72 11.76
CA ARG A 31 -10.58 13.56 12.98
C ARG A 31 -12.08 13.49 12.69
N ARG A 32 -12.59 14.30 11.76
CA ARG A 32 -14.02 14.30 11.37
C ARG A 32 -14.39 13.01 10.62
N VAL A 33 -13.59 12.63 9.62
CA VAL A 33 -13.78 11.38 8.86
C VAL A 33 -13.65 10.18 9.79
N GLY A 34 -12.65 10.18 10.67
CA GLY A 34 -12.42 9.11 11.65
C GLY A 34 -13.60 8.92 12.60
N ARG A 35 -14.27 9.99 13.04
CA ARG A 35 -15.50 9.89 13.83
C ARG A 35 -16.63 9.24 13.06
N PHE A 36 -16.84 9.65 11.81
CA PHE A 36 -17.87 9.06 10.95
C PHE A 36 -17.61 7.59 10.66
N VAL A 37 -16.37 7.25 10.27
CA VAL A 37 -15.94 5.85 10.05
C VAL A 37 -16.05 5.04 11.34
N GLY A 38 -15.70 5.63 12.49
CA GLY A 38 -15.83 4.99 13.81
C GLY A 38 -17.29 4.64 14.15
N GLN A 39 -18.21 5.58 13.92
CA GLN A 39 -19.64 5.37 14.09
C GLN A 39 -20.18 4.32 13.12
N ALA A 40 -19.83 4.39 11.84
CA ALA A 40 -20.21 3.39 10.84
C ALA A 40 -19.67 1.99 11.20
N ARG A 41 -18.42 1.90 11.68
CA ARG A 41 -17.82 0.65 12.16
C ARG A 41 -18.56 0.10 13.38
N GLN A 42 -19.03 0.97 14.27
CA GLN A 42 -19.81 0.56 15.43
C GLN A 42 -21.18 0.04 15.04
N MET A 43 -21.91 0.78 14.22
CA MET A 43 -23.18 0.34 13.64
C MET A 43 -23.02 -1.01 12.93
N ALA A 44 -21.99 -1.16 12.09
CA ALA A 44 -21.70 -2.42 11.40
C ALA A 44 -21.43 -3.60 12.36
N ARG A 45 -20.82 -3.36 13.53
CA ARG A 45 -20.65 -4.42 14.56
C ARG A 45 -21.98 -4.80 15.20
N ASP A 46 -22.86 -3.83 15.42
CA ASP A 46 -24.18 -4.07 16.00
C ASP A 46 -25.06 -4.82 14.98
N PHE A 47 -25.03 -4.42 13.71
CA PHE A 47 -25.63 -5.16 12.60
C PHE A 47 -25.09 -6.58 12.50
N GLN A 48 -23.77 -6.77 12.53
CA GLN A 48 -23.17 -8.12 12.49
C GLN A 48 -23.71 -8.98 13.63
N ARG A 49 -23.82 -8.46 14.86
CA ARG A 49 -24.38 -9.18 16.00
C ARG A 49 -25.86 -9.52 15.79
N SER A 50 -26.67 -8.55 15.36
CA SER A 50 -28.08 -8.79 15.03
C SER A 50 -28.25 -9.79 13.88
N PHE A 51 -27.40 -9.75 12.87
CA PHE A 51 -27.40 -10.71 11.76
C PHE A 51 -26.95 -12.10 12.22
N ASP A 52 -25.99 -12.20 13.13
CA ASP A 52 -25.55 -13.49 13.70
C ASP A 52 -26.64 -14.09 14.62
N ASP A 53 -27.40 -13.24 15.32
CA ASP A 53 -28.55 -13.64 16.17
C ASP A 53 -29.79 -14.04 15.35
N MET A 54 -30.04 -13.35 14.22
CA MET A 54 -31.08 -13.69 13.23
C MET A 54 -30.63 -14.82 12.28
N GLY A 55 -29.33 -15.10 12.22
CA GLY A 55 -28.68 -15.97 11.25
C GLY A 55 -28.64 -17.45 11.60
N ARG A 56 -29.64 -17.95 12.32
CA ARG A 56 -29.96 -19.38 12.35
C ARG A 56 -31.31 -19.55 11.66
N GLU A 57 -31.23 -20.02 10.41
CA GLU A 57 -32.32 -20.34 9.46
C GLU A 57 -32.64 -19.25 8.39
N ALA A 58 -32.24 -19.55 7.15
CA ALA A 58 -32.74 -19.02 5.86
C ALA A 58 -32.36 -17.61 5.35
N GLU A 59 -32.19 -16.55 6.16
CA GLU A 59 -32.10 -15.18 5.58
C GLU A 59 -30.68 -14.74 5.12
N MET A 60 -29.61 -15.35 5.65
CA MET A 60 -28.22 -14.91 5.37
C MET A 60 -27.67 -15.38 4.02
N SER A 61 -28.20 -16.46 3.42
CA SER A 61 -27.76 -16.96 2.12
C SER A 61 -28.29 -16.12 0.96
N GLU A 62 -29.52 -15.61 1.09
CA GLU A 62 -30.17 -14.76 0.09
C GLU A 62 -29.46 -13.41 -0.03
N LEU A 63 -29.18 -12.75 1.11
CA LEU A 63 -28.46 -11.47 1.17
C LEU A 63 -27.03 -11.58 0.65
N ARG A 64 -26.33 -12.69 0.92
CA ARG A 64 -24.99 -12.94 0.36
C ARG A 64 -25.03 -13.04 -1.16
N ARG A 65 -26.05 -13.70 -1.72
CA ARG A 65 -26.22 -13.86 -3.17
C ARG A 65 -26.59 -12.55 -3.86
N GLU A 66 -27.38 -11.70 -3.22
CA GLU A 66 -27.71 -10.37 -3.71
C GLU A 66 -26.51 -9.42 -3.66
N ILE A 67 -25.72 -9.45 -2.58
CA ILE A 67 -24.45 -8.72 -2.48
C ILE A 67 -23.46 -9.21 -3.56
N GLU A 68 -23.40 -10.51 -3.81
CA GLU A 68 -22.54 -11.08 -4.85
C GLU A 68 -23.03 -10.70 -6.26
N ALA A 69 -24.34 -10.67 -6.51
CA ALA A 69 -24.92 -10.18 -7.75
C ALA A 69 -24.64 -8.68 -7.95
N LEU A 70 -24.72 -7.84 -6.91
CA LEU A 70 -24.38 -6.41 -6.95
C LEU A 70 -22.89 -6.16 -7.14
N LYS A 71 -22.05 -7.00 -6.52
CA LYS A 71 -20.59 -6.96 -6.71
C LYS A 71 -20.22 -7.37 -8.13
N THR A 72 -20.92 -8.33 -8.70
CA THR A 72 -20.84 -8.72 -10.11
C THR A 72 -21.43 -7.64 -11.02
N GLY A 73 -22.43 -6.92 -10.53
CA GLY A 73 -23.06 -5.74 -11.12
C GLY A 73 -22.16 -4.51 -11.26
N ASN A 74 -20.85 -4.64 -11.03
CA ASN A 74 -19.82 -3.79 -11.64
C ASN A 74 -19.75 -2.29 -11.24
N PRO A 75 -20.38 -1.72 -10.17
CA PRO A 75 -20.13 -0.32 -9.81
C PRO A 75 -18.72 -0.16 -9.21
N VAL A 76 -18.30 -1.09 -8.35
CA VAL A 76 -16.94 -1.12 -7.76
C VAL A 76 -15.89 -1.42 -8.83
N ALA A 77 -16.22 -2.25 -9.81
CA ALA A 77 -15.32 -2.56 -10.91
C ALA A 77 -15.15 -1.36 -11.87
N LYS A 78 -16.20 -0.56 -12.11
CA LYS A 78 -16.09 0.73 -12.82
C LYS A 78 -15.19 1.70 -12.06
N ALA A 79 -15.46 1.94 -10.77
CA ALA A 79 -14.63 2.83 -9.94
C ALA A 79 -13.14 2.40 -9.90
N LYS A 80 -12.85 1.09 -9.89
CA LYS A 80 -11.48 0.58 -10.01
C LYS A 80 -10.85 0.91 -11.36
N ARG A 81 -11.58 0.70 -12.47
CA ARG A 81 -11.11 1.03 -13.82
C ARG A 81 -10.83 2.53 -13.96
N ASP A 82 -11.72 3.38 -13.45
CA ASP A 82 -11.56 4.84 -13.49
C ASP A 82 -10.33 5.28 -12.69
N ILE A 83 -10.09 4.69 -11.52
CA ILE A 83 -8.87 4.95 -10.72
C ILE A 83 -7.61 4.46 -11.46
N ASP A 84 -7.67 3.32 -12.15
CA ASP A 84 -6.54 2.78 -12.90
C ASP A 84 -6.24 3.60 -14.17
N GLU A 85 -7.23 4.28 -14.74
CA GLU A 85 -7.07 5.22 -15.86
C GLU A 85 -6.40 6.51 -15.39
N VAL A 86 -6.90 7.14 -14.33
CA VAL A 86 -6.28 8.33 -13.71
C VAL A 86 -4.82 8.05 -13.31
N LYS A 87 -4.52 6.84 -12.81
CA LYS A 87 -3.15 6.44 -12.51
C LYS A 87 -2.25 6.39 -13.74
N ARG A 88 -2.75 5.98 -14.90
CA ARG A 88 -1.97 5.95 -16.15
C ARG A 88 -1.70 7.37 -16.66
N ASP A 89 -2.69 8.26 -16.58
CA ASP A 89 -2.54 9.66 -17.00
C ASP A 89 -1.57 10.44 -16.12
N LEU A 90 -1.58 10.18 -14.80
CA LEU A 90 -0.57 10.74 -13.90
C LEU A 90 0.84 10.23 -14.22
N ALA A 91 0.98 8.94 -14.55
CA ALA A 91 2.28 8.35 -14.88
C ALA A 91 2.88 8.88 -16.19
N SER A 92 2.05 9.26 -17.17
CA SER A 92 2.51 9.87 -18.42
C SER A 92 2.93 11.34 -18.25
N LEU A 93 2.27 12.10 -17.37
CA LEU A 93 2.63 13.49 -17.05
C LEU A 93 3.96 13.61 -16.27
N GLU A 94 4.26 12.65 -15.38
CA GLU A 94 5.56 12.61 -14.69
C GLU A 94 6.74 12.37 -15.66
N HIS A 95 6.51 11.67 -16.77
CA HIS A 95 7.57 11.32 -17.71
C HIS A 95 8.00 12.49 -18.62
N GLU A 96 7.16 13.51 -18.81
CA GLU A 96 7.53 14.72 -19.57
C GLU A 96 8.41 15.68 -18.78
N THR A 97 8.16 15.84 -17.47
CA THR A 97 8.86 16.84 -16.64
C THR A 97 10.27 16.40 -16.21
N VAL A 98 10.50 15.09 -16.05
CA VAL A 98 11.82 14.53 -15.68
C VAL A 98 12.77 14.47 -16.89
N VAL A 99 12.25 14.20 -18.09
CA VAL A 99 13.05 14.17 -19.32
C VAL A 99 13.51 15.58 -19.72
N GLY A 100 12.66 16.59 -19.59
CA GLY A 100 13.01 17.98 -19.84
C GLY A 100 14.14 18.51 -18.95
N ARG A 101 14.22 18.05 -17.70
CA ARG A 101 15.27 18.47 -16.75
C ARG A 101 16.60 17.74 -16.95
N LYS A 102 16.57 16.50 -17.46
CA LYS A 102 17.78 15.72 -17.77
C LYS A 102 18.45 16.18 -19.07
N LEU A 103 17.68 16.69 -20.03
CA LEU A 103 18.21 17.28 -21.26
C LEU A 103 18.88 18.64 -21.00
N ALA A 104 18.35 19.47 -20.09
CA ALA A 104 18.97 20.74 -19.71
C ALA A 104 20.26 20.60 -18.89
N ALA A 105 20.50 19.43 -18.27
CA ALA A 105 21.71 19.15 -17.51
C ALA A 105 22.87 18.60 -18.37
N ALA A 106 22.61 18.21 -19.62
CA ALA A 106 23.61 17.64 -20.53
C ALA A 106 24.33 18.69 -21.41
N GLU A 107 23.96 19.97 -21.34
CA GLU A 107 24.58 21.07 -22.12
C GLU A 107 25.59 21.90 -21.32
N LYS A 108 26.09 21.40 -20.19
CA LYS A 108 27.17 22.06 -19.42
C LYS A 108 28.36 21.14 -19.14
N ASP A 109 28.84 20.46 -20.17
CA ASP A 109 30.17 19.87 -20.18
C ASP A 109 31.08 20.65 -21.15
N HIS A 110 31.66 21.75 -20.65
CA HIS A 110 32.92 22.25 -21.18
C HIS A 110 33.81 22.79 -20.05
N SER A 111 34.91 22.08 -19.85
CA SER A 111 36.23 22.52 -19.36
C SER A 111 36.75 21.90 -18.04
N ILE A 112 38.00 21.43 -18.18
CA ILE A 112 39.03 21.07 -17.18
C ILE A 112 38.75 19.78 -16.38
N GLY A 113 39.56 18.72 -16.39
CA GLY A 113 40.90 18.49 -16.91
C GLY A 113 41.63 17.48 -16.00
N GLY A 114 42.08 16.36 -16.59
CA GLY A 114 43.29 15.62 -16.22
C GLY A 114 43.37 14.85 -14.88
N GLY A 115 43.62 13.52 -14.95
CA GLY A 115 44.13 12.81 -13.77
C GLY A 115 44.16 11.27 -13.76
N LYS A 116 44.93 10.64 -14.67
CA LYS A 116 45.66 9.36 -14.54
C LYS A 116 45.01 8.11 -13.88
N LYS A 117 44.81 7.09 -14.74
CA LYS A 117 44.74 5.61 -14.58
C LYS A 117 46.10 5.02 -14.07
N PRO A 118 46.35 3.70 -13.74
CA PRO A 118 45.53 2.45 -13.68
C PRO A 118 45.71 1.56 -12.41
N ALA A 119 44.86 0.54 -12.24
CA ALA A 119 45.24 -0.87 -11.91
C ALA A 119 43.94 -1.72 -11.84
N ALA A 120 43.59 -2.48 -12.86
CA ALA A 120 43.99 -3.88 -13.09
C ALA A 120 43.40 -4.86 -12.06
N LYS A 121 42.37 -5.60 -12.48
CA LYS A 121 42.22 -7.08 -12.37
C LYS A 121 40.85 -7.48 -12.92
N ASP A 122 40.83 -7.77 -14.22
CA ASP A 122 39.95 -8.80 -14.78
C ASP A 122 40.45 -10.14 -14.24
N GLU A 123 39.56 -10.99 -13.71
CA GLU A 123 39.51 -12.41 -14.11
C GLU A 123 38.24 -13.10 -13.57
N LEU A 124 37.46 -13.65 -14.53
CA LEU A 124 36.57 -14.82 -14.49
C LEU A 124 35.46 -14.88 -13.40
N ALA A 125 34.15 -14.97 -13.68
CA ALA A 125 33.34 -15.82 -14.57
C ALA A 125 32.21 -16.45 -13.68
N PRO A 126 31.07 -16.85 -14.27
CA PRO A 126 29.76 -16.82 -13.63
C PRO A 126 29.35 -18.14 -12.95
N SER A 127 28.58 -18.06 -11.84
CA SER A 127 27.87 -19.22 -11.29
C SER A 127 26.61 -18.83 -10.49
N GLU A 128 25.48 -19.16 -11.11
CA GLU A 128 24.20 -19.70 -10.60
C GLU A 128 23.43 -19.08 -9.40
N PRO A 129 22.08 -19.01 -9.51
CA PRO A 129 21.20 -18.46 -8.49
C PRO A 129 20.97 -19.45 -7.33
N SER A 130 21.51 -19.13 -6.16
CA SER A 130 21.18 -19.81 -4.90
C SER A 130 19.75 -19.51 -4.46
N GLN A 131 18.93 -20.55 -4.46
CA GLN A 131 17.57 -20.57 -3.91
C GLN A 131 17.58 -20.26 -2.39
N PRO A 132 16.51 -19.67 -1.84
CA PRO A 132 16.42 -19.39 -0.41
C PRO A 132 16.13 -20.67 0.38
N THR A 133 17.10 -21.09 1.20
CA THR A 133 16.90 -22.09 2.24
C THR A 133 15.98 -21.53 3.33
N VAL A 134 14.76 -22.07 3.39
CA VAL A 134 13.83 -21.97 4.51
C VAL A 134 14.47 -22.57 5.77
N GLN A 135 14.69 -21.73 6.79
CA GLN A 135 14.98 -22.22 8.15
C GLN A 135 13.68 -22.28 8.98
N PRO A 136 13.34 -23.43 9.59
CA PRO A 136 12.13 -23.56 10.40
C PRO A 136 12.25 -22.86 11.76
N TYR A 137 11.19 -22.11 12.11
CA TYR A 137 11.00 -21.41 13.37
C TYR A 137 10.89 -22.38 14.56
N LYS A 138 11.77 -22.23 15.57
CA LYS A 138 11.66 -22.89 16.87
C LYS A 138 10.83 -22.03 17.83
N SER A 139 9.59 -22.43 18.11
CA SER A 139 8.77 -21.86 19.18
C SER A 139 9.25 -22.32 20.57
N PRO A 140 9.45 -21.42 21.56
CA PRO A 140 9.65 -21.82 22.95
C PRO A 140 8.33 -22.22 23.63
N LYS A 141 8.41 -23.30 24.42
CA LYS A 141 7.32 -23.98 25.12
C LYS A 141 6.71 -23.13 26.26
N LYS A 142 5.39 -23.03 26.33
CA LYS A 142 4.65 -22.60 27.53
C LYS A 142 4.65 -23.72 28.59
N LYS A 143 5.04 -23.40 29.83
CA LYS A 143 4.82 -24.24 31.02
C LYS A 143 3.71 -23.65 31.90
N THR A 144 2.59 -24.37 31.91
CA THR A 144 1.72 -24.76 33.05
C THR A 144 1.56 -23.86 34.29
N LYS A 145 0.29 -23.61 34.68
CA LYS A 145 -0.18 -23.77 36.07
C LYS A 145 -1.57 -24.44 36.10
N LYS A 146 -1.72 -25.35 37.07
CA LYS A 146 -2.78 -26.36 37.32
C LYS A 146 -4.14 -25.75 37.74
N PRO A 147 -5.26 -26.49 37.58
CA PRO A 147 -6.47 -26.25 38.37
C PRO A 147 -6.31 -26.87 39.76
N VAL A 148 -6.72 -26.13 40.80
CA VAL A 148 -6.94 -26.64 42.16
C VAL A 148 -8.43 -26.98 42.26
N ALA A 149 -8.71 -28.20 42.70
CA ALA A 149 -10.03 -28.66 43.09
C ALA A 149 -10.39 -28.06 44.45
N ASP A 150 -11.64 -27.67 44.62
CA ASP A 150 -12.23 -27.42 45.94
C ASP A 150 -13.27 -28.50 46.25
N GLU A 151 -13.36 -28.72 47.55
CA GLU A 151 -13.84 -29.85 48.36
C GLU A 151 -15.35 -30.17 48.27
#